data_AF-A0A955WP06-F1
#
_entry.id   AF-A0A955WP06-F1
#
_cell.length_a   1.000
_cell.length_b   1.000
_cell.length_c   1.000
_cell.angle_alpha   90.00
_cell.angle_beta   90.00
_cell.angle_gamma   90.00
#
_symmetry.space_group_name_H-M   'P 1'
#
loop_
_entity.id
_entity.type
_entity.pdbx_description
1 polymer ?
#
loop_
_entity_poly.entity_id
_entity_poly.type
_entity_poly.pdbx_seq_one_letter_code
_entity_poly.pdbx_strand_id
1 'polypeptide(L)'
;AVDDGFGSDFDQDGVTEPGGDCDDTDAAIHPGAPEVPDAADQDCDDRDPAVHPAAPEVCNGVDDDCDGQVDDEDDEVVGAPTWYLDSDGDGHGHGGLDVISACEAPRGYVESSDDCDDEDPDFHPGAVEDDCTDPNDYDCDGLVAFADDDQDGVAACEDCDDQAPGVYPGATEVCNGIDDDCDGAVDAADLGVVGAQTYHPDSDGDGYGDPAVGAVACQPPQGYVSDASDCDDQDASLNPETQWYIDFDGDGWGADSSFTQAAC
;
A
#
# COMPACT_ATOMS: atom_id res chain seq x y z
N ALA A 1 43.80 34.05 10.46
CA ALA A 1 45.02 34.86 10.27
C ALA A 1 45.39 35.34 11.66
N VAL A 2 46.15 34.54 12.40
CA VAL A 2 47.60 34.30 12.29
C VAL A 2 47.86 32.87 12.81
N ASP A 3 48.17 31.87 11.98
CA ASP A 3 49.54 31.42 11.67
C ASP A 3 50.66 32.29 12.25
N ASP A 4 51.33 31.82 13.31
CA ASP A 4 52.64 32.35 13.74
C ASP A 4 53.51 31.41 14.63
N GLY A 5 53.45 30.08 14.50
CA GLY A 5 54.53 29.26 15.07
C GLY A 5 54.25 27.79 15.31
N PHE A 6 54.94 26.93 14.55
CA PHE A 6 55.08 25.51 14.90
C PHE A 6 55.64 25.35 16.33
N GLY A 7 54.78 25.01 17.30
CA GLY A 7 55.15 24.37 18.57
C GLY A 7 55.37 25.27 19.79
N SER A 8 54.62 26.35 19.94
CA SER A 8 54.62 27.17 21.17
C SER A 8 53.27 27.13 21.87
N ASP A 9 53.27 26.59 23.09
CA ASP A 9 52.22 26.68 24.11
C ASP A 9 51.94 28.15 24.45
N PHE A 10 50.88 28.73 23.86
CA PHE A 10 50.60 30.18 23.95
C PHE A 10 49.80 30.54 25.21
N ASP A 11 48.94 29.64 25.68
CA ASP A 11 48.11 29.81 26.86
C ASP A 11 48.78 29.30 28.17
N GLN A 12 49.91 28.61 28.04
CA GLN A 12 50.79 28.10 29.10
C GLN A 12 50.21 26.96 29.94
N ASP A 13 49.39 26.10 29.32
CA ASP A 13 48.83 24.90 29.93
C ASP A 13 49.81 23.69 29.93
N GLY A 14 50.84 23.73 29.07
CA GLY A 14 51.85 22.70 28.90
C GLY A 14 51.59 21.70 27.77
N VAL A 15 50.55 21.90 26.96
CA VAL A 15 50.26 21.20 25.70
C VAL A 15 50.52 22.17 24.54
N THR A 16 50.61 21.67 23.31
CA THR A 16 50.91 22.50 22.11
C THR A 16 50.05 21.99 20.97
N GLU A 17 49.79 22.79 19.92
CA GLU A 17 48.99 22.31 18.77
C GLU A 17 49.47 20.94 18.23
N PRO A 18 50.78 20.65 18.06
CA PRO A 18 51.23 19.32 17.61
C PRO A 18 51.09 18.21 18.68
N GLY A 19 50.87 18.60 19.93
CA GLY A 19 50.63 17.74 21.09
C GLY A 19 49.16 17.41 21.34
N GLY A 20 48.23 17.94 20.54
CA GLY A 20 46.79 17.67 20.62
C GLY A 20 45.94 18.79 21.21
N ASP A 21 46.52 19.97 21.43
CA ASP A 21 45.78 21.16 21.85
C ASP A 21 44.98 21.73 20.66
N CYS A 22 43.67 21.88 20.85
CA CYS A 22 42.70 22.31 19.85
C CYS A 22 42.33 23.80 19.95
N ASP A 23 42.72 24.51 21.02
CA ASP A 23 42.66 25.97 21.15
C ASP A 23 43.86 26.49 21.94
N ASP A 24 44.97 26.73 21.22
CA ASP A 24 46.24 27.30 21.72
C ASP A 24 46.10 28.75 22.26
N THR A 25 44.88 29.24 22.48
CA THR A 25 44.61 30.52 23.14
C THR A 25 43.83 30.39 24.44
N ASP A 26 43.37 29.19 24.80
CA ASP A 26 42.59 28.91 25.99
C ASP A 26 43.11 27.68 26.76
N ALA A 27 43.79 27.96 27.89
CA ALA A 27 44.39 26.93 28.74
C ALA A 27 43.39 25.98 29.42
N ALA A 28 42.08 26.14 29.17
CA ALA A 28 41.04 25.22 29.60
C ALA A 28 40.69 24.17 28.53
N ILE A 29 41.23 24.30 27.31
CA ILE A 29 40.92 23.46 26.15
C ILE A 29 42.19 22.68 25.77
N HIS A 30 42.34 21.47 26.30
CA HIS A 30 43.52 20.64 26.06
C HIS A 30 43.25 19.15 26.35
N PRO A 31 44.03 18.21 25.78
CA PRO A 31 43.98 16.79 26.09
C PRO A 31 43.84 16.45 27.58
N GLY A 32 42.70 15.90 27.96
CA GLY A 32 42.38 15.49 29.34
C GLY A 32 41.99 16.63 30.28
N ALA A 33 41.60 17.80 29.77
CA ALA A 33 40.96 18.84 30.56
C ALA A 33 39.59 18.37 31.09
N PRO A 34 39.13 18.88 32.25
CA PRO A 34 37.76 18.65 32.68
C PRO A 34 36.77 19.43 31.81
N GLU A 35 35.78 18.73 31.29
CA GLU A 35 34.69 19.30 30.50
C GLU A 35 33.87 20.32 31.28
N VAL A 36 33.42 21.38 30.58
CA VAL A 36 32.56 22.44 31.13
C VAL A 36 31.37 22.73 30.20
N PRO A 37 30.23 23.23 30.71
CA PRO A 37 28.99 23.34 29.93
C PRO A 37 28.93 24.61 29.09
N ASP A 38 29.82 24.74 28.10
CA ASP A 38 29.90 25.90 27.20
C ASP A 38 29.98 25.58 25.70
N ALA A 39 29.69 24.31 25.34
CA ALA A 39 29.66 23.78 23.98
C ALA A 39 31.01 23.79 23.23
N ALA A 40 32.10 24.07 23.95
CA ALA A 40 33.44 23.76 23.48
C ALA A 40 33.84 22.34 23.94
N ASP A 41 34.60 21.65 23.09
CA ASP A 41 35.24 20.38 23.41
C ASP A 41 36.50 20.72 24.22
N GLN A 42 36.46 20.50 25.53
CA GLN A 42 37.51 20.95 26.43
C GLN A 42 38.68 19.98 26.46
N ASP A 43 38.44 18.69 26.26
CA ASP A 43 39.47 17.66 26.31
C ASP A 43 40.08 17.31 24.96
N CYS A 44 39.61 17.96 23.88
CA CYS A 44 40.07 17.78 22.51
C CYS A 44 40.03 16.32 22.04
N ASP A 45 39.16 15.46 22.59
CA ASP A 45 38.92 14.12 22.03
C ASP A 45 38.01 14.22 20.80
N ASP A 46 38.62 14.61 19.67
CA ASP A 46 38.09 14.66 18.28
C ASP A 46 37.36 13.38 17.79
N ARG A 47 37.20 12.35 18.64
CA ARG A 47 36.64 11.05 18.28
C ARG A 47 35.12 11.02 18.29
N ASP A 48 34.43 11.90 19.03
CA ASP A 48 32.97 12.04 18.91
C ASP A 48 32.44 13.43 19.30
N PRO A 49 32.16 14.33 18.33
CA PRO A 49 31.58 15.65 18.61
C PRO A 49 30.12 15.61 19.08
N ALA A 50 29.51 14.42 19.22
CA ALA A 50 28.21 14.25 19.85
C ALA A 50 28.29 14.13 21.37
N VAL A 51 29.48 13.98 21.95
CA VAL A 51 29.70 13.78 23.39
C VAL A 51 30.39 15.01 23.98
N HIS A 52 29.64 15.87 24.67
CA HIS A 52 30.12 17.09 25.34
C HIS A 52 29.05 17.64 26.29
N PRO A 53 29.36 18.46 27.32
CA PRO A 53 28.36 18.84 28.34
C PRO A 53 27.22 19.79 27.97
N ALA A 54 27.06 20.05 26.67
CA ALA A 54 25.92 20.75 26.13
C ALA A 54 25.21 19.93 25.05
N ALA A 55 25.62 18.67 24.86
CA ALA A 55 24.97 17.74 23.96
C ALA A 55 23.60 17.38 24.56
N PRO A 56 22.58 17.14 23.74
CA PRO A 56 21.37 16.51 24.21
C PRO A 56 21.63 15.02 24.43
N GLU A 57 21.25 14.49 25.59
CA GLU A 57 21.26 13.06 25.83
C GLU A 57 20.30 12.35 24.85
N VAL A 58 20.76 11.25 24.23
CA VAL A 58 19.93 10.43 23.34
C VAL A 58 20.13 8.94 23.65
N CYS A 59 19.12 8.13 23.35
CA CYS A 59 19.14 6.69 23.59
C CYS A 59 20.20 5.93 22.77
N ASN A 60 21.45 5.90 23.25
CA ASN A 60 22.59 5.32 22.56
C ASN A 60 23.56 4.54 23.49
N GLY A 61 23.33 4.55 24.81
CA GLY A 61 24.15 3.89 25.81
C GLY A 61 25.43 4.64 26.20
N VAL A 62 25.52 5.93 25.88
CA VAL A 62 26.63 6.85 26.15
C VAL A 62 26.09 8.04 26.94
N ASP A 63 26.84 8.47 27.94
CA ASP A 63 26.65 9.76 28.64
C ASP A 63 27.06 10.87 27.66
N ASP A 64 26.13 11.34 26.81
CA ASP A 64 26.42 12.29 25.75
C ASP A 64 26.69 13.69 26.31
N ASP A 65 26.07 14.05 27.43
CA ASP A 65 26.25 15.36 28.09
C ASP A 65 27.22 15.34 29.29
N CYS A 66 27.92 14.22 29.50
CA CYS A 66 28.96 14.06 30.51
C CYS A 66 28.53 14.45 31.94
N ASP A 67 27.23 14.41 32.26
CA ASP A 67 26.72 14.78 33.57
C ASP A 67 26.75 13.61 34.59
N GLY A 68 27.01 12.40 34.08
CA GLY A 68 27.10 11.16 34.83
C GLY A 68 25.83 10.32 34.85
N GLN A 69 24.79 10.73 34.12
CA GLN A 69 23.57 9.98 33.83
C GLN A 69 23.66 9.42 32.40
N VAL A 70 22.91 8.35 32.10
CA VAL A 70 22.94 7.71 30.78
C VAL A 70 21.53 7.27 30.43
N ASP A 71 21.06 7.56 29.23
CA ASP A 71 19.79 7.09 28.67
C ASP A 71 18.61 7.23 29.67
N ASP A 72 18.04 6.11 30.13
CA ASP A 72 16.88 6.05 31.05
C ASP A 72 17.18 6.51 32.48
N GLU A 73 18.47 6.63 32.84
CA GLU A 73 18.88 7.24 34.10
C GLU A 73 18.96 8.77 34.03
N ASP A 74 18.82 9.36 32.84
CA ASP A 74 18.86 10.80 32.61
C ASP A 74 17.45 11.39 32.34
N ASP A 75 17.06 12.40 33.13
CA ASP A 75 15.77 13.10 32.96
C ASP A 75 15.79 14.07 31.75
N GLU A 76 16.98 14.36 31.21
CA GLU A 76 17.22 15.27 30.09
C GLU A 76 17.17 14.59 28.71
N VAL A 77 16.96 13.26 28.65
CA VAL A 77 16.95 12.48 27.40
C VAL A 77 15.95 13.02 26.37
N VAL A 78 16.42 13.16 25.13
CA VAL A 78 15.64 13.68 24.00
C VAL A 78 15.39 12.59 22.98
N GLY A 79 14.13 12.45 22.57
CA GLY A 79 13.75 11.54 21.48
C GLY A 79 13.64 10.07 21.89
N ALA A 80 13.52 9.79 23.20
CA ALA A 80 13.18 8.46 23.68
C ALA A 80 11.86 7.95 23.04
N PRO A 81 11.80 6.67 22.64
CA PRO A 81 10.57 6.04 22.17
C PRO A 81 9.44 6.12 23.19
N THR A 82 8.21 6.14 22.67
CA THR A 82 6.99 6.05 23.47
C THR A 82 6.57 4.59 23.56
N TRP A 83 6.19 4.15 24.75
CA TRP A 83 5.72 2.82 25.04
C TRP A 83 4.32 2.87 25.69
N TYR A 84 3.47 1.93 25.28
CA TYR A 84 2.08 1.79 25.70
C TYR A 84 1.94 0.53 26.54
N LEU A 85 1.20 0.61 27.65
CA LEU A 85 0.96 -0.56 28.49
C LEU A 85 0.24 -1.62 27.65
N ASP A 86 0.66 -2.88 27.78
CA ASP A 86 0.02 -4.07 27.21
C ASP A 86 -0.49 -4.89 28.40
N SER A 87 -1.72 -4.59 28.81
CA SER A 87 -2.28 -5.08 30.08
C SER A 87 -2.82 -6.52 29.97
N ASP A 88 -3.35 -6.91 28.81
CA ASP A 88 -3.87 -8.25 28.56
C ASP A 88 -2.86 -9.23 27.93
N GLY A 89 -1.77 -8.73 27.36
CA GLY A 89 -0.65 -9.51 26.83
C GLY A 89 -0.84 -9.98 25.39
N ASP A 90 -1.65 -9.30 24.58
CA ASP A 90 -1.83 -9.62 23.16
C ASP A 90 -0.74 -9.02 22.24
N GLY A 91 0.05 -8.08 22.77
CA GLY A 91 1.16 -7.43 22.08
C GLY A 91 0.82 -6.08 21.46
N HIS A 92 -0.41 -5.59 21.65
CA HIS A 92 -0.87 -4.24 21.38
C HIS A 92 -1.04 -3.49 22.71
N GLY A 93 -1.04 -2.17 22.63
CA GLY A 93 -1.24 -1.34 23.82
C GLY A 93 -2.13 -0.18 23.49
N HIS A 94 -2.81 0.38 24.49
CA HIS A 94 -3.81 1.42 24.26
C HIS A 94 -3.21 2.85 24.31
N GLY A 95 -3.36 3.59 23.21
CA GLY A 95 -2.80 4.94 23.03
C GLY A 95 -3.32 6.05 23.95
N GLY A 96 -4.31 5.79 24.79
CA GLY A 96 -4.98 6.79 25.63
C GLY A 96 -4.73 6.71 27.14
N LEU A 97 -4.09 5.65 27.64
CA LEU A 97 -3.87 5.41 29.07
C LEU A 97 -2.43 4.94 29.32
N ASP A 98 -1.88 5.30 30.49
CA ASP A 98 -0.61 4.80 31.02
C ASP A 98 0.55 4.72 30.01
N VAL A 99 0.80 5.83 29.31
CA VAL A 99 1.90 5.98 28.34
C VAL A 99 3.18 6.45 29.03
N ILE A 100 4.32 5.84 28.67
CA ILE A 100 5.65 6.22 29.18
C ILE A 100 6.66 6.41 28.04
N SER A 101 7.70 7.19 28.29
CA SER A 101 8.83 7.37 27.36
C SER A 101 10.07 6.77 28.01
N ALA A 102 10.78 5.91 27.29
CA ALA A 102 11.99 5.22 27.77
C ALA A 102 12.84 4.74 26.58
N CYS A 103 14.14 4.64 26.76
CA CYS A 103 15.08 4.15 25.75
C CYS A 103 14.91 2.65 25.50
N GLU A 104 14.65 1.86 26.53
CA GLU A 104 14.29 0.44 26.40
C GLU A 104 12.82 0.19 26.75
N ALA A 105 12.21 -0.79 26.08
CA ALA A 105 10.84 -1.23 26.32
C ALA A 105 10.66 -1.69 27.78
N PRO A 106 9.84 -0.99 28.59
CA PRO A 106 9.60 -1.42 29.95
C PRO A 106 8.77 -2.71 29.94
N ARG A 107 8.90 -3.52 30.99
CA ARG A 107 8.20 -4.80 31.04
C ARG A 107 6.68 -4.59 31.06
N GLY A 108 6.00 -5.24 30.13
CA GLY A 108 4.54 -5.13 29.97
C GLY A 108 4.13 -3.91 29.16
N TYR A 109 5.05 -3.34 28.39
CA TYR A 109 4.78 -2.25 27.46
C TYR A 109 5.23 -2.63 26.05
N VAL A 110 4.55 -2.07 25.04
CA VAL A 110 4.78 -2.28 23.61
C VAL A 110 4.82 -0.94 22.87
N GLU A 111 5.35 -0.93 21.64
CA GLU A 111 5.44 0.28 20.80
C GLU A 111 4.10 0.59 20.09
N SER A 112 3.26 -0.43 19.94
CA SER A 112 1.92 -0.35 19.35
C SER A 112 0.96 0.40 20.28
N SER A 113 0.11 1.25 19.73
CA SER A 113 -0.82 2.13 20.45
C SER A 113 -2.28 1.95 20.00
N ASP A 114 -2.53 0.87 19.29
CA ASP A 114 -3.66 0.67 18.38
C ASP A 114 -4.69 -0.33 18.94
N ASP A 115 -4.49 -0.77 20.18
CA ASP A 115 -5.47 -1.51 20.97
C ASP A 115 -6.67 -0.63 21.35
N CYS A 116 -7.88 -1.15 21.15
CA CYS A 116 -9.14 -0.49 21.50
C CYS A 116 -9.74 -0.94 22.85
N ASP A 117 -9.32 -2.06 23.43
CA ASP A 117 -9.66 -2.54 24.78
C ASP A 117 -8.50 -3.32 25.45
N ASP A 118 -7.57 -2.57 26.05
CA ASP A 118 -6.36 -3.04 26.80
C ASP A 118 -6.62 -4.02 27.98
N GLU A 119 -7.89 -4.34 28.27
CA GLU A 119 -8.29 -5.31 29.29
C GLU A 119 -8.71 -6.68 28.70
N ASP A 120 -8.81 -6.81 27.37
CA ASP A 120 -9.33 -7.99 26.67
C ASP A 120 -8.52 -8.34 25.40
N PRO A 121 -7.73 -9.44 25.41
CA PRO A 121 -6.76 -9.76 24.36
C PRO A 121 -7.38 -10.23 23.04
N ASP A 122 -8.71 -10.21 22.93
CA ASP A 122 -9.43 -10.45 21.70
C ASP A 122 -9.63 -9.13 20.89
N PHE A 123 -9.31 -7.96 21.45
CA PHE A 123 -9.55 -6.62 20.86
C PHE A 123 -8.27 -5.91 20.42
N HIS A 124 -7.81 -6.20 19.21
CA HIS A 124 -6.60 -5.59 18.66
C HIS A 124 -6.57 -5.61 17.13
N PRO A 125 -5.81 -4.71 16.48
CA PRO A 125 -5.59 -4.72 15.05
C PRO A 125 -5.25 -6.10 14.46
N GLY A 126 -6.08 -6.52 13.51
CA GLY A 126 -5.94 -7.82 12.84
C GLY A 126 -6.48 -9.03 13.62
N ALA A 127 -7.23 -8.82 14.70
CA ALA A 127 -8.11 -9.85 15.26
C ALA A 127 -9.12 -10.33 14.19
N VAL A 128 -9.74 -11.49 14.44
CA VAL A 128 -10.63 -12.14 13.46
C VAL A 128 -12.10 -11.85 13.80
N GLU A 129 -12.81 -11.23 12.85
CA GLU A 129 -14.24 -10.95 12.95
C GLU A 129 -15.11 -11.97 12.17
N ASP A 130 -15.05 -13.25 12.56
CA ASP A 130 -15.76 -14.31 11.82
C ASP A 130 -17.28 -14.39 12.12
N ASP A 131 -17.76 -13.77 13.21
CA ASP A 131 -19.19 -13.80 13.59
C ASP A 131 -19.92 -12.53 13.15
N CYS A 132 -20.54 -12.63 11.97
CA CYS A 132 -21.41 -11.61 11.37
C CYS A 132 -22.61 -11.16 12.22
N THR A 133 -22.87 -11.78 13.37
CA THR A 133 -23.92 -11.38 14.31
C THR A 133 -23.38 -10.73 15.58
N ASP A 134 -22.07 -10.69 15.75
CA ASP A 134 -21.40 -10.07 16.89
C ASP A 134 -21.26 -8.56 16.65
N PRO A 135 -21.75 -7.71 17.59
CA PRO A 135 -21.65 -6.28 17.45
C PRO A 135 -20.31 -5.65 17.86
N ASN A 136 -19.33 -6.45 18.24
CA ASN A 136 -18.03 -5.96 18.69
C ASN A 136 -17.07 -5.75 17.51
N ASP A 137 -16.27 -4.68 17.61
CA ASP A 137 -15.16 -4.34 16.71
C ASP A 137 -13.90 -4.95 17.33
N TYR A 138 -13.58 -6.19 16.94
CA TYR A 138 -12.46 -6.91 17.53
C TYR A 138 -11.13 -6.47 16.92
N ASP A 139 -11.12 -6.05 15.65
CA ASP A 139 -9.90 -5.67 14.96
C ASP A 139 -9.57 -4.17 15.00
N CYS A 140 -10.37 -3.42 15.77
CA CYS A 140 -10.20 -2.00 16.06
C CYS A 140 -10.12 -1.13 14.78
N ASP A 141 -10.68 -1.58 13.67
CA ASP A 141 -10.65 -0.85 12.39
C ASP A 141 -11.82 0.14 12.24
N GLY A 142 -12.78 0.10 13.17
CA GLY A 142 -13.95 0.96 13.22
C GLY A 142 -15.14 0.46 12.39
N LEU A 143 -14.97 -0.66 11.70
CA LEU A 143 -16.02 -1.48 11.14
C LEU A 143 -16.34 -2.58 12.16
N VAL A 144 -17.46 -3.23 11.92
CA VAL A 144 -17.95 -4.32 12.75
C VAL A 144 -18.56 -5.30 11.78
N ALA A 145 -18.31 -6.60 11.94
CA ALA A 145 -18.82 -7.62 11.03
C ALA A 145 -20.34 -7.57 10.76
N PHE A 146 -21.14 -6.94 11.63
CA PHE A 146 -22.59 -6.74 11.44
C PHE A 146 -23.00 -5.41 10.77
N ALA A 147 -22.05 -4.53 10.45
CA ALA A 147 -22.32 -3.27 9.75
C ALA A 147 -22.98 -3.55 8.39
N ASP A 148 -23.80 -2.61 7.94
CA ASP A 148 -24.50 -2.62 6.66
C ASP A 148 -24.46 -1.16 6.21
N ASP A 149 -23.26 -0.72 5.82
CA ASP A 149 -22.94 0.69 5.63
C ASP A 149 -23.72 1.28 4.44
N ASP A 150 -23.94 0.44 3.44
CA ASP A 150 -24.66 0.79 2.22
C ASP A 150 -26.18 0.54 2.27
N GLN A 151 -26.65 -0.19 3.29
CA GLN A 151 -28.05 -0.46 3.62
C GLN A 151 -28.77 -1.36 2.61
N ASP A 152 -28.09 -2.34 2.04
CA ASP A 152 -28.68 -3.36 1.17
C ASP A 152 -29.25 -4.56 1.96
N GLY A 153 -28.88 -4.69 3.24
CA GLY A 153 -29.33 -5.73 4.16
C GLY A 153 -28.43 -6.97 4.24
N VAL A 154 -27.24 -6.92 3.64
CA VAL A 154 -26.12 -7.84 3.84
C VAL A 154 -25.14 -7.19 4.82
N ALA A 155 -24.51 -8.00 5.66
CA ALA A 155 -23.54 -7.50 6.64
C ALA A 155 -22.14 -7.42 6.02
N ALA A 156 -21.31 -6.49 6.47
CA ALA A 156 -19.97 -6.23 5.94
C ALA A 156 -19.07 -7.47 5.79
N CYS A 157 -19.23 -8.46 6.67
CA CYS A 157 -18.48 -9.72 6.61
C CYS A 157 -18.97 -10.70 5.51
N GLU A 158 -20.22 -10.58 5.07
CA GLU A 158 -20.82 -11.36 3.99
C GLU A 158 -20.78 -10.58 2.67
N ASP A 159 -20.63 -9.26 2.74
CA ASP A 159 -20.54 -8.35 1.62
C ASP A 159 -19.11 -8.25 1.06
N CYS A 160 -18.95 -8.29 -0.26
CA CYS A 160 -17.63 -8.08 -0.88
C CYS A 160 -17.28 -6.59 -1.09
N ASP A 161 -18.24 -5.67 -0.98
CA ASP A 161 -18.07 -4.22 -0.91
C ASP A 161 -19.25 -3.56 -0.15
N ASP A 162 -19.19 -3.54 1.19
CA ASP A 162 -20.19 -2.94 2.11
C ASP A 162 -20.42 -1.42 1.94
N GLN A 163 -19.77 -0.79 0.96
CA GLN A 163 -19.99 0.61 0.58
C GLN A 163 -20.84 0.74 -0.70
N ALA A 164 -21.21 -0.37 -1.33
CA ALA A 164 -21.82 -0.43 -2.64
C ALA A 164 -23.08 -1.34 -2.66
N PRO A 165 -24.31 -0.78 -2.56
CA PRO A 165 -25.54 -1.56 -2.34
C PRO A 165 -25.98 -2.45 -3.53
N GLY A 166 -25.16 -2.54 -4.57
CA GLY A 166 -25.33 -3.38 -5.73
C GLY A 166 -24.30 -4.50 -5.83
N VAL A 167 -23.37 -4.59 -4.88
CA VAL A 167 -22.26 -5.54 -4.84
C VAL A 167 -22.44 -6.35 -3.57
N TYR A 168 -23.03 -7.54 -3.67
CA TYR A 168 -23.33 -8.40 -2.52
C TYR A 168 -23.64 -9.83 -2.99
N PRO A 169 -23.52 -10.86 -2.14
CA PRO A 169 -23.81 -12.24 -2.51
C PRO A 169 -25.18 -12.44 -3.17
N GLY A 170 -25.17 -12.83 -4.45
CA GLY A 170 -26.39 -13.05 -5.22
C GLY A 170 -27.04 -11.80 -5.81
N ALA A 171 -26.33 -10.67 -5.87
CA ALA A 171 -26.71 -9.55 -6.71
C ALA A 171 -26.79 -9.94 -8.20
N THR A 172 -27.18 -9.00 -9.06
CA THR A 172 -27.17 -9.24 -10.51
C THR A 172 -25.87 -8.73 -11.08
N GLU A 173 -25.03 -9.64 -11.56
CA GLU A 173 -23.82 -9.29 -12.28
C GLU A 173 -24.14 -8.44 -13.53
N VAL A 174 -23.41 -7.34 -13.68
CA VAL A 174 -23.48 -6.46 -14.85
C VAL A 174 -22.09 -6.18 -15.40
N CYS A 175 -22.04 -5.81 -16.68
CA CYS A 175 -20.79 -5.44 -17.34
C CYS A 175 -20.18 -4.11 -16.82
N ASN A 176 -19.56 -4.11 -15.65
CA ASN A 176 -18.95 -2.94 -14.99
C ASN A 176 -17.50 -3.19 -14.50
N GLY A 177 -16.99 -4.43 -14.59
CA GLY A 177 -15.65 -4.81 -14.12
C GLY A 177 -15.55 -5.11 -12.62
N ILE A 178 -16.68 -5.23 -11.93
CA ILE A 178 -16.82 -5.59 -10.51
C ILE A 178 -17.42 -7.00 -10.46
N ASP A 179 -17.11 -7.77 -9.43
CA ASP A 179 -17.82 -9.00 -9.07
C ASP A 179 -19.03 -8.59 -8.24
N ASP A 180 -20.16 -8.28 -8.89
CA ASP A 180 -21.32 -7.73 -8.21
C ASP A 180 -21.99 -8.78 -7.32
N ASP A 181 -21.91 -10.07 -7.64
CA ASP A 181 -22.60 -11.14 -6.90
C ASP A 181 -21.70 -11.96 -5.95
N CYS A 182 -20.44 -11.53 -5.80
CA CYS A 182 -19.42 -12.06 -4.91
C CYS A 182 -19.12 -13.55 -5.11
N ASP A 183 -19.28 -14.09 -6.32
CA ASP A 183 -19.07 -15.51 -6.61
C ASP A 183 -17.64 -15.84 -7.13
N GLY A 184 -16.84 -14.80 -7.36
CA GLY A 184 -15.46 -14.86 -7.84
C GLY A 184 -15.31 -14.77 -9.36
N ALA A 185 -16.42 -14.70 -10.12
CA ALA A 185 -16.42 -14.42 -11.54
C ALA A 185 -16.76 -12.94 -11.80
N VAL A 186 -16.17 -12.38 -12.87
CA VAL A 186 -16.35 -10.96 -13.22
C VAL A 186 -16.79 -10.83 -14.67
N ASP A 187 -17.81 -10.03 -14.92
CA ASP A 187 -18.32 -9.66 -16.22
C ASP A 187 -18.55 -10.91 -17.11
N ALA A 188 -17.92 -10.96 -18.29
CA ALA A 188 -18.06 -12.04 -19.25
C ALA A 188 -17.49 -13.39 -18.79
N ALA A 189 -16.76 -13.43 -17.66
CA ALA A 189 -16.37 -14.68 -17.03
C ALA A 189 -17.50 -15.28 -16.18
N ASP A 190 -18.45 -14.46 -15.73
CA ASP A 190 -19.63 -14.90 -15.00
C ASP A 190 -20.73 -15.39 -15.98
N LEU A 191 -21.41 -16.46 -15.58
CA LEU A 191 -22.56 -17.04 -16.27
C LEU A 191 -23.87 -16.29 -15.99
N GLY A 192 -23.94 -15.51 -14.90
CA GLY A 192 -25.08 -14.69 -14.48
C GLY A 192 -25.16 -13.32 -15.16
N VAL A 193 -24.03 -12.84 -15.70
CA VAL A 193 -23.87 -11.49 -16.27
C VAL A 193 -25.01 -11.04 -17.20
N VAL A 194 -25.54 -9.87 -16.87
CA VAL A 194 -26.51 -9.14 -17.68
C VAL A 194 -25.78 -8.09 -18.51
N GLY A 195 -25.99 -8.15 -19.83
CA GLY A 195 -25.44 -7.18 -20.78
C GLY A 195 -24.30 -7.71 -21.64
N ALA A 196 -23.74 -8.88 -21.31
CA ALA A 196 -22.83 -9.58 -22.20
C ALA A 196 -23.57 -10.15 -23.42
N GLN A 197 -22.86 -10.27 -24.53
CA GLN A 197 -23.38 -10.82 -25.78
C GLN A 197 -22.27 -11.55 -26.52
N THR A 198 -22.67 -12.42 -27.45
CA THR A 198 -21.72 -13.19 -28.25
C THR A 198 -21.23 -12.35 -29.43
N TYR A 199 -19.92 -12.28 -29.58
CA TYR A 199 -19.26 -11.67 -30.73
C TYR A 199 -18.53 -12.75 -31.54
N HIS A 200 -18.41 -12.50 -32.83
CA HIS A 200 -17.91 -13.41 -33.86
C HIS A 200 -16.67 -12.80 -34.52
N PRO A 201 -15.60 -13.57 -34.77
CA PRO A 201 -14.43 -13.03 -35.46
C PRO A 201 -14.83 -12.59 -36.87
N ASP A 202 -14.29 -11.46 -37.33
CA ASP A 202 -14.45 -10.86 -38.66
C ASP A 202 -13.05 -10.82 -39.28
N SER A 203 -12.64 -11.94 -39.89
CA SER A 203 -11.24 -12.14 -40.29
C SER A 203 -10.88 -11.40 -41.58
N ASP A 204 -11.86 -11.08 -42.42
CA ASP A 204 -11.66 -10.36 -43.68
C ASP A 204 -12.07 -8.87 -43.65
N GLY A 205 -12.76 -8.43 -42.59
CA GLY A 205 -13.05 -7.04 -42.28
C GLY A 205 -14.26 -6.48 -43.00
N ASP A 206 -15.23 -7.31 -43.40
CA ASP A 206 -16.42 -6.89 -44.13
C ASP A 206 -17.62 -6.51 -43.22
N GLY A 207 -17.50 -6.80 -41.92
CA GLY A 207 -18.49 -6.48 -40.90
C GLY A 207 -19.46 -7.60 -40.55
N TYR A 208 -19.34 -8.76 -41.20
CA TYR A 208 -19.96 -10.02 -40.80
C TYR A 208 -18.92 -10.91 -40.14
N GLY A 209 -19.32 -11.74 -39.19
CA GLY A 209 -18.41 -12.63 -38.48
C GLY A 209 -18.81 -14.09 -38.59
N ASP A 210 -17.83 -14.97 -38.34
CA ASP A 210 -18.00 -16.42 -38.46
C ASP A 210 -19.11 -16.97 -37.53
N PRO A 211 -20.22 -17.51 -38.07
CA PRO A 211 -21.28 -18.13 -37.27
C PRO A 211 -20.82 -19.33 -36.44
N ALA A 212 -19.72 -19.99 -36.82
CA ALA A 212 -19.22 -21.19 -36.15
C ALA A 212 -18.38 -20.89 -34.91
N VAL A 213 -17.91 -19.65 -34.74
CA VAL A 213 -17.04 -19.22 -33.64
C VAL A 213 -17.66 -18.04 -32.93
N GLY A 214 -17.86 -18.16 -31.62
CA GLY A 214 -18.40 -17.09 -30.79
C GLY A 214 -17.65 -16.96 -29.48
N ALA A 215 -17.50 -15.72 -29.01
CA ALA A 215 -16.96 -15.39 -27.69
C ALA A 215 -17.94 -14.47 -26.96
N VAL A 216 -18.29 -14.81 -25.71
CA VAL A 216 -19.10 -13.93 -24.86
C VAL A 216 -18.20 -12.80 -24.36
N ALA A 217 -18.66 -11.56 -24.53
CA ALA A 217 -17.97 -10.39 -24.02
C ALA A 217 -18.96 -9.27 -23.71
N CYS A 218 -18.54 -8.32 -22.87
CA CYS A 218 -19.30 -7.12 -22.56
C CYS A 218 -19.22 -6.05 -23.65
N GLN A 219 -18.15 -6.08 -24.45
CA GLN A 219 -17.90 -5.19 -25.59
C GLN A 219 -17.23 -6.01 -26.70
N PRO A 220 -17.35 -5.61 -27.98
CA PRO A 220 -16.75 -6.35 -29.08
C PRO A 220 -15.22 -6.41 -28.90
N PRO A 221 -14.62 -7.61 -28.86
CA PRO A 221 -13.16 -7.75 -28.95
C PRO A 221 -12.63 -7.17 -30.26
N GLN A 222 -11.33 -6.87 -30.32
CA GLN A 222 -10.71 -6.40 -31.56
C GLN A 222 -10.84 -7.48 -32.66
N GLY A 223 -11.38 -7.09 -33.81
CA GLY A 223 -11.59 -7.99 -34.95
C GLY A 223 -12.80 -8.91 -34.78
N TYR A 224 -13.74 -8.55 -33.92
CA TYR A 224 -14.99 -9.27 -33.73
C TYR A 224 -16.19 -8.32 -33.94
N VAL A 225 -17.29 -8.88 -34.45
CA VAL A 225 -18.57 -8.19 -34.69
C VAL A 225 -19.72 -8.97 -34.02
N SER A 226 -20.85 -8.31 -33.77
CA SER A 226 -22.04 -8.98 -33.21
C SER A 226 -22.87 -9.71 -34.26
N ASP A 227 -22.66 -9.43 -35.55
CA ASP A 227 -23.38 -10.07 -36.64
C ASP A 227 -22.67 -11.37 -37.05
N ALA A 228 -23.35 -12.50 -36.87
CA ALA A 228 -22.80 -13.83 -37.09
C ALA A 228 -23.10 -14.38 -38.50
N SER A 229 -23.36 -13.51 -39.47
CA SER A 229 -23.98 -13.94 -40.74
C SER A 229 -23.00 -14.24 -41.86
N ASP A 230 -21.69 -14.31 -41.60
CA ASP A 230 -20.70 -14.52 -42.66
C ASP A 230 -20.84 -15.89 -43.37
N CYS A 231 -20.76 -15.90 -44.70
CA CYS A 231 -20.78 -17.11 -45.50
C CYS A 231 -19.38 -17.75 -45.64
N ASP A 232 -18.31 -16.95 -45.69
CA ASP A 232 -16.90 -17.36 -45.73
C ASP A 232 -16.02 -16.24 -45.13
N ASP A 233 -15.73 -16.32 -43.83
CA ASP A 233 -14.96 -15.36 -43.01
C ASP A 233 -13.54 -15.07 -43.53
N GLN A 234 -13.10 -15.73 -44.60
CA GLN A 234 -11.81 -15.51 -45.23
C GLN A 234 -11.92 -14.73 -46.56
N ASP A 235 -13.12 -14.39 -47.01
CA ASP A 235 -13.41 -13.71 -48.28
C ASP A 235 -14.53 -12.68 -48.14
N ALA A 236 -14.12 -11.42 -47.97
CA ALA A 236 -14.99 -10.24 -47.81
C ALA A 236 -15.98 -9.98 -48.97
N SER A 237 -15.93 -10.78 -50.03
CA SER A 237 -16.90 -10.74 -51.14
C SER A 237 -18.03 -11.77 -51.02
N LEU A 238 -18.00 -12.64 -50.01
CA LEU A 238 -18.93 -13.75 -49.78
C LEU A 238 -19.64 -13.62 -48.42
N ASN A 239 -20.64 -12.76 -48.38
CA ASN A 239 -21.45 -12.47 -47.19
C ASN A 239 -22.96 -12.44 -47.55
N PRO A 240 -23.87 -12.17 -46.59
CA PRO A 240 -25.31 -12.18 -46.85
C PRO A 240 -25.78 -11.18 -47.93
N GLU A 241 -25.00 -10.14 -48.20
CA GLU A 241 -25.30 -9.14 -49.23
C GLU A 241 -24.77 -9.54 -50.62
N THR A 242 -23.96 -10.60 -50.72
CA THR A 242 -23.41 -11.11 -51.97
C THR A 242 -24.50 -11.45 -52.97
N GLN A 243 -24.43 -10.80 -54.13
CA GLN A 243 -25.39 -10.97 -55.20
C GLN A 243 -25.03 -12.16 -56.08
N TRP A 244 -25.88 -13.20 -56.04
CA TRP A 244 -25.80 -14.34 -56.94
C TRP A 244 -26.69 -14.14 -58.15
N TYR A 245 -26.22 -14.58 -59.32
CA TYR A 245 -26.95 -14.51 -60.59
C TYR A 245 -27.40 -15.91 -61.00
N ILE A 246 -28.64 -16.04 -61.45
CA ILE A 246 -29.17 -17.33 -61.92
C ILE A 246 -28.47 -17.72 -63.22
N ASP A 247 -27.83 -18.90 -63.21
CA ASP A 247 -27.27 -19.57 -64.38
C ASP A 247 -28.33 -20.54 -64.96
N PHE A 248 -28.85 -20.20 -66.14
CA PHE A 248 -29.90 -21.00 -66.80
C PHE A 248 -29.35 -22.13 -67.68
N ASP A 249 -28.10 -22.04 -68.12
CA ASP A 249 -27.49 -22.97 -69.08
C ASP A 249 -26.29 -23.76 -68.53
N GLY A 250 -25.89 -23.50 -67.28
CA GLY A 250 -24.91 -24.27 -66.52
C GLY A 250 -23.47 -23.98 -66.93
N ASP A 251 -23.20 -22.83 -67.53
CA ASP A 251 -21.87 -22.46 -68.03
C ASP A 251 -21.02 -21.70 -66.99
N GLY A 252 -21.58 -21.43 -65.81
CA GLY A 252 -20.94 -20.71 -64.71
C GLY A 252 -21.05 -19.19 -64.82
N TRP A 253 -21.83 -18.66 -65.77
CA TRP A 253 -22.07 -17.23 -65.93
C TRP A 253 -23.57 -16.89 -65.81
N GLY A 254 -23.87 -15.81 -65.09
CA GLY A 254 -25.24 -15.32 -64.95
C GLY A 254 -25.79 -14.76 -66.26
N ALA A 255 -27.03 -15.15 -66.61
CA ALA A 255 -27.64 -14.78 -67.90
C ALA A 255 -28.14 -13.33 -67.99
N ASP A 256 -28.49 -12.68 -66.86
CA ASP A 256 -29.09 -11.33 -66.81
C ASP A 256 -28.97 -10.71 -65.40
N SER A 257 -28.60 -9.42 -65.30
CA SER A 257 -28.49 -8.68 -64.02
C SER A 257 -29.83 -8.34 -63.37
N SER A 258 -30.95 -8.66 -64.02
CA SER A 258 -32.31 -8.45 -63.48
C SER A 258 -32.83 -9.61 -62.63
N PHE A 259 -32.09 -10.72 -62.53
CA PHE A 259 -32.42 -11.88 -61.70
C PHE A 259 -31.28 -12.18 -60.72
N THR A 260 -31.19 -11.37 -59.67
CA THR A 260 -30.23 -11.57 -58.56
C THR A 260 -30.92 -11.96 -57.26
N GLN A 261 -30.17 -12.64 -56.39
CA GLN A 261 -30.57 -12.94 -55.03
C GLN A 261 -29.37 -12.69 -54.10
N ALA A 262 -29.59 -11.96 -53.01
CA ALA A 262 -28.64 -11.86 -51.91
C ALA A 262 -28.73 -13.14 -51.07
N ALA A 263 -27.62 -13.87 -50.89
CA ALA A 263 -27.60 -15.12 -50.13
C ALA A 263 -26.18 -15.61 -49.81
N CYS A 264 -26.10 -16.44 -48.78
CA CYS A 264 -25.20 -17.59 -48.70
C CYS A 264 -25.90 -18.81 -49.38
#